data_AF-A0A356QSR3-F1
#
_entry.id   AF-A0A356QSR3-F1
#
_cell.length_a   1.000
_cell.length_b   1.000
_cell.length_c   1.000
_cell.angle_alpha   90.00
_cell.angle_beta   90.00
_cell.angle_gamma   90.00
#
_symmetry.space_group_name_H-M   'P 1'
#
loop_
_entity.id
_entity.type
_entity.pdbx_description
1 polymer ?
#
loop_
_entity_poly.entity_id
_entity_poly.type
_entity_poly.pdbx_seq_one_letter_code
_entity_poly.pdbx_strand_id
1 'polypeptide(L)'
;MATVSQVRSLIDSAIGAQLGTYNLPDGSQVNPALWVRGSQQVPKDWTITGTECVIDEVPAVTNTPTLSNAVFLTQSWTITLTSYDTSATLDSVRSLLFQYLPDITSSVHTAQTDVAFESLKITFPDYLILQEQH
;
A
#
# COMPACT_ATOMS: atom_id res chain seq x y z
N MET A 1 3.45 4.14 -17.66
CA MET A 1 3.90 3.86 -16.29
C MET A 1 3.19 4.82 -15.39
N ALA A 2 2.49 4.32 -14.38
CA ALA A 2 1.91 5.19 -13.37
C ALA A 2 3.02 5.85 -12.55
N THR A 3 2.71 7.00 -11.99
CA THR A 3 3.55 7.68 -11.00
C THR A 3 3.12 7.26 -9.60
N VAL A 4 4.02 7.33 -8.63
CA VAL A 4 3.66 7.05 -7.24
C VAL A 4 2.56 7.99 -6.72
N SER A 5 2.47 9.20 -7.26
CA SER A 5 1.37 10.13 -6.96
C SER A 5 0.01 9.63 -7.46
N GLN A 6 -0.04 9.00 -8.64
CA GLN A 6 -1.26 8.36 -9.15
C GLN A 6 -1.64 7.15 -8.28
N VAL A 7 -0.66 6.33 -7.89
CA VAL A 7 -0.89 5.20 -6.97
C VAL A 7 -1.41 5.70 -5.64
N ARG A 8 -0.79 6.73 -5.07
CA ARG A 8 -1.23 7.34 -3.83
C ARG A 8 -2.67 7.85 -3.93
N SER A 9 -3.02 8.51 -5.02
CA SER A 9 -4.38 9.03 -5.23
C SER A 9 -5.42 7.91 -5.35
N LEU A 10 -5.07 6.82 -6.03
CA LEU A 10 -5.91 5.63 -6.14
C LEU A 10 -6.14 4.97 -4.76
N ILE A 11 -5.06 4.75 -4.00
CA ILE A 11 -5.14 4.15 -2.66
C ILE A 11 -5.91 5.06 -1.69
N ASP A 12 -5.68 6.37 -1.74
CA ASP A 12 -6.42 7.34 -0.93
C ASP A 12 -7.93 7.30 -1.25
N SER A 13 -8.28 7.23 -2.55
CA SER A 13 -9.68 7.10 -2.98
C SER A 13 -10.31 5.78 -2.56
N ALA A 14 -9.57 4.68 -2.63
CA ALA A 14 -10.08 3.35 -2.31
C ALA A 14 -10.25 3.11 -0.80
N ILE A 15 -9.27 3.54 0.01
CA ILE A 15 -9.20 3.20 1.43
C ILE A 15 -8.80 4.34 2.36
N GLY A 16 -8.56 5.55 1.88
CA GLY A 16 -8.09 6.68 2.69
C GLY A 16 -8.95 6.95 3.92
N ALA A 17 -10.28 6.82 3.78
CA ALA A 17 -11.22 6.98 4.90
C ALA A 17 -11.12 5.89 6.00
N GLN A 18 -10.46 4.77 5.72
CA GLN A 18 -10.23 3.67 6.67
C GLN A 18 -8.83 3.71 7.28
N LEU A 19 -7.96 4.59 6.77
CA LEU A 19 -6.61 4.76 7.30
C LEU A 19 -6.64 5.60 8.57
N GLY A 20 -5.60 5.41 9.36
CA GLY A 20 -5.36 6.09 10.61
C GLY A 20 -4.85 7.50 10.44
N THR A 21 -4.18 8.01 11.47
CA THR A 21 -3.59 9.35 11.50
C THR A 21 -2.15 9.29 12.01
N TYR A 22 -1.27 10.07 11.38
CA TYR A 22 0.06 10.34 11.91
C TYR A 22 -0.03 11.49 12.92
N ASN A 23 0.45 11.25 14.14
CA ASN A 23 0.62 12.28 15.15
C ASN A 23 2.09 12.68 15.19
N LEU A 24 2.36 13.94 14.86
CA LEU A 24 3.69 14.51 14.80
C LEU A 24 4.15 14.97 16.19
N PRO A 25 5.47 15.08 16.43
CA PRO A 25 6.03 15.51 17.72
C PRO A 25 5.60 16.92 18.16
N ASP A 26 5.21 17.77 17.20
CA ASP A 26 4.70 19.12 17.45
C ASP A 26 3.22 19.15 17.85
N GLY A 27 2.57 17.97 17.93
CA GLY A 27 1.15 17.81 18.22
C GLY A 27 0.24 17.95 17.00
N SER A 28 0.78 18.19 15.80
CA SER A 28 0.00 18.21 14.57
C SER A 28 -0.40 16.80 14.13
N GLN A 29 -1.48 16.72 13.36
CA GLN A 29 -2.05 15.47 12.89
C GLN A 29 -2.15 15.47 11.37
N VAL A 30 -1.68 14.41 10.73
CA VAL A 30 -1.76 14.21 9.28
C VAL A 30 -2.64 12.99 8.99
N ASN A 31 -3.75 13.23 8.29
CA ASN A 31 -4.73 12.22 7.88
C ASN A 31 -4.89 12.28 6.34
N PRO A 32 -4.90 11.13 5.64
CA PRO A 32 -4.77 9.78 6.17
C PRO A 32 -3.31 9.39 6.48
N ALA A 33 -3.12 8.35 7.30
CA ALA A 33 -1.83 7.70 7.54
C ALA A 33 -1.36 6.91 6.30
N LEU A 34 -1.05 7.66 5.24
CA LEU A 34 -0.63 7.16 3.93
C LEU A 34 0.75 7.73 3.58
N TRP A 35 1.76 6.86 3.57
CA TRP A 35 3.14 7.26 3.29
C TRP A 35 3.67 6.64 2.00
N VAL A 36 4.56 7.37 1.34
CA VAL A 36 5.36 6.85 0.22
C VAL A 36 6.77 6.56 0.74
N ARG A 37 7.10 5.27 0.84
CA ARG A 37 8.43 4.80 1.22
C ARG A 37 9.37 4.91 0.02
N GLY A 38 10.06 6.04 -0.02
CA GLY A 38 11.21 6.24 -0.88
C GLY A 38 12.52 5.89 -0.18
N SER A 39 13.51 6.78 -0.32
CA SER A 39 14.81 6.65 0.36
C SER A 39 14.74 6.87 1.88
N GLN A 40 13.65 7.44 2.39
CA GLN A 40 13.44 7.69 3.82
C GLN A 40 12.22 6.90 4.32
N GLN A 41 12.39 6.19 5.44
CA GLN A 41 11.29 5.60 6.19
C GLN A 41 10.46 6.70 6.87
N VAL A 42 9.23 6.36 7.28
CA VAL A 42 8.42 7.23 8.15
C VAL A 42 9.29 7.68 9.32
N PRO A 43 9.39 8.99 9.61
CA PRO A 43 10.20 9.48 10.71
C PRO A 43 9.83 8.78 12.02
N LYS A 44 10.84 8.24 12.72
CA LYS A 44 10.66 7.43 13.94
C LYS A 44 9.88 8.15 15.05
N ASP A 45 9.91 9.48 15.04
CA ASP A 45 9.27 10.30 16.06
C ASP A 45 7.76 10.47 15.84
N TRP A 46 7.23 10.02 14.70
CA TRP A 46 5.80 10.08 14.41
C TRP A 46 5.11 8.87 15.01
N THR A 47 4.04 9.10 15.76
CA THR A 47 3.22 8.02 16.31
C THR A 47 1.99 7.82 15.43
N ILE A 48 1.53 6.58 15.32
CA ILE A 48 0.42 6.22 14.43
C ILE A 48 -0.76 5.79 15.29
N THR A 49 -1.95 6.28 14.94
CA THR A 49 -3.21 5.82 15.52
C THR A 49 -4.06 5.19 14.42
N GLY A 50 -4.41 3.91 14.56
CA GLY A 50 -5.18 3.15 13.57
C GLY A 50 -4.30 2.42 12.55
N THR A 51 -4.76 2.36 11.30
CA THR A 51 -4.09 1.63 10.21
C THR A 51 -3.17 2.55 9.42
N GLU A 52 -1.91 2.16 9.28
CA GLU A 52 -0.99 2.78 8.34
C GLU A 52 -1.06 2.08 6.98
N CYS A 53 -0.94 2.84 5.89
CA CYS A 53 -0.61 2.32 4.56
C CYS A 53 0.69 2.93 4.04
N VAL A 54 1.60 2.09 3.59
CA VAL A 54 2.88 2.48 3.02
C VAL A 54 2.98 1.97 1.59
N ILE A 55 3.23 2.88 0.65
CA ILE A 55 3.43 2.59 -0.77
C ILE A 55 4.94 2.60 -1.05
N ASP A 56 5.47 1.57 -1.70
CA ASP A 56 6.86 1.61 -2.16
C ASP A 56 6.98 2.62 -3.34
N GLU A 57 7.95 3.54 -3.26
CA GLU A 57 8.08 4.66 -4.21
C GLU A 57 8.31 4.22 -5.66
N VAL A 58 8.95 3.07 -5.82
CA VAL A 58 9.35 2.52 -7.13
C VAL A 58 8.63 1.19 -7.34
N PRO A 59 7.97 0.98 -8.51
CA PRO A 59 7.35 -0.29 -8.81
C PRO A 59 8.41 -1.39 -8.95
N ALA A 60 8.06 -2.60 -8.54
CA ALA A 60 8.87 -3.78 -8.79
C ALA A 60 8.82 -4.12 -10.28
N VAL A 61 9.99 -4.31 -10.89
CA VAL A 61 10.13 -4.73 -12.30
C VAL A 61 10.56 -6.18 -12.33
N THR A 62 9.78 -7.03 -12.99
CA THR A 62 10.11 -8.44 -13.20
C THR A 62 10.35 -8.69 -14.68
N ASN A 63 11.47 -9.36 -14.98
CA ASN A 63 11.83 -9.76 -16.34
C ASN A 63 11.47 -11.23 -16.54
N THR A 64 10.51 -11.50 -17.42
CA THR A 64 10.14 -12.88 -17.76
C THR A 64 10.69 -13.21 -19.15
N PRO A 65 11.70 -14.09 -19.25
CA PRO A 65 12.23 -14.53 -20.54
C PRO A 65 11.17 -15.34 -21.28
N THR A 66 11.05 -15.12 -22.59
CA THR A 66 10.17 -15.90 -23.46
C THR A 66 10.94 -16.94 -24.25
N LEU A 67 10.22 -17.94 -24.76
CA LEU A 67 10.77 -18.97 -25.65
C LEU A 67 11.31 -18.41 -26.98
N SER A 68 11.02 -17.15 -27.32
CA SER A 68 11.41 -16.50 -28.58
C SER A 68 12.53 -15.47 -28.44
N ASN A 69 13.34 -15.54 -27.36
CA ASN A 69 14.37 -14.55 -27.02
C ASN A 69 13.85 -13.10 -26.80
N ALA A 70 12.54 -12.91 -26.72
CA ALA A 70 11.94 -11.64 -26.27
C ALA A 70 11.86 -11.61 -24.73
N VAL A 71 11.91 -10.42 -24.15
CA VAL A 71 11.74 -10.20 -22.70
C VAL A 71 10.43 -9.46 -22.47
N PHE A 72 9.53 -10.04 -21.68
CA PHE A 72 8.39 -9.29 -21.17
C PHE A 72 8.78 -8.63 -19.85
N LEU A 73 8.58 -7.32 -19.80
CA LEU A 73 8.71 -6.51 -18.60
C LEU A 73 7.34 -6.38 -17.96
N THR A 74 7.18 -6.92 -16.76
CA THR A 74 5.99 -6.67 -15.93
C THR A 74 6.34 -5.75 -14.78
N GLN A 75 5.49 -4.77 -14.55
CA GLN A 75 5.64 -3.79 -13.49
C GLN A 75 4.49 -3.93 -12.50
N SER A 76 4.82 -3.96 -11.21
CA SER A 76 3.84 -4.09 -10.14
C SER A 76 4.14 -3.15 -9.00
N TRP A 77 3.10 -2.54 -8.45
CA TRP A 77 3.15 -1.72 -7.25
C TRP A 77 2.93 -2.56 -6.02
N THR A 78 3.59 -2.19 -4.94
CA THR A 78 3.45 -2.84 -3.64
C THR A 78 3.04 -1.83 -2.59
N ILE A 79 2.03 -2.22 -1.83
CA ILE A 79 1.60 -1.51 -0.64
C ILE A 79 1.65 -2.44 0.57
N THR A 80 1.99 -1.88 1.71
CA THR A 80 1.98 -2.57 2.99
C THR A 80 1.09 -1.80 3.94
N LEU A 81 0.08 -2.47 4.47
CA LEU A 81 -0.75 -1.97 5.55
C LEU A 81 -0.32 -2.57 6.88
N THR A 82 -0.41 -1.79 7.94
CA THR A 82 -0.14 -2.24 9.31
C THR A 82 -1.18 -1.64 10.25
N SER A 83 -1.90 -2.49 10.97
CA SER A 83 -2.87 -2.04 12.00
C SER A 83 -2.15 -1.90 13.33
N TYR A 84 -2.02 -0.67 13.82
CA TYR A 84 -1.47 -0.40 15.16
C TYR A 84 -2.54 -0.46 16.26
N ASP A 85 -3.81 -0.64 15.87
CA ASP A 85 -4.92 -0.82 16.79
C ASP A 85 -5.18 -2.31 17.02
N THR A 86 -4.94 -2.78 18.24
CA THR A 86 -5.14 -4.19 18.62
C THR A 86 -6.61 -4.62 18.65
N SER A 87 -7.54 -3.67 18.50
CA SER A 87 -8.98 -3.92 18.46
C SER A 87 -9.57 -3.91 17.05
N ALA A 88 -8.81 -3.48 16.04
CA ALA A 88 -9.26 -3.36 14.66
C ALA A 88 -8.45 -4.27 13.73
N THR A 89 -9.15 -5.03 12.89
CA THR A 89 -8.52 -5.91 11.89
C THR A 89 -8.43 -5.26 10.52
N LEU A 90 -7.54 -5.77 9.65
CA LEU A 90 -7.40 -5.28 8.29
C LEU A 90 -8.45 -5.86 7.32
N ASP A 91 -9.44 -6.63 7.79
CA ASP A 91 -10.41 -7.33 6.94
C ASP A 91 -11.28 -6.40 6.10
N SER A 92 -11.78 -5.31 6.71
CA SER A 92 -12.59 -4.31 5.99
C SER A 92 -11.77 -3.59 4.92
N VAL A 93 -10.54 -3.19 5.25
CA VAL A 93 -9.62 -2.54 4.32
C VAL A 93 -9.23 -3.47 3.18
N ARG A 94 -8.96 -4.74 3.51
CA ARG A 94 -8.68 -5.80 2.54
C ARG A 94 -9.85 -5.98 1.57
N SER A 95 -11.07 -6.06 2.08
CA SER A 95 -12.27 -6.25 1.24
C SER A 95 -12.44 -5.09 0.26
N LEU A 96 -12.24 -3.85 0.72
CA LEU A 96 -12.25 -2.67 -0.15
C LEU A 96 -11.15 -2.72 -1.20
N LEU A 97 -9.90 -3.04 -0.83
CA LEU A 97 -8.80 -3.14 -1.79
C LEU A 97 -9.08 -4.18 -2.88
N PHE A 98 -9.65 -5.33 -2.55
CA PHE A 98 -10.01 -6.36 -3.53
C PHE A 98 -11.16 -5.92 -4.45
N GLN A 99 -12.03 -5.02 -4.00
CA GLN A 99 -13.08 -4.44 -4.82
C GLN A 99 -12.53 -3.39 -5.80
N TYR A 100 -11.61 -2.53 -5.35
CA TYR A 100 -11.02 -1.46 -6.18
C TYR A 100 -9.87 -1.96 -7.08
N LEU A 101 -9.19 -3.04 -6.68
CA LEU A 101 -8.03 -3.61 -7.39
C LEU A 101 -8.34 -5.08 -7.74
N PRO A 102 -9.12 -5.34 -8.80
CA PRO A 102 -9.51 -6.71 -9.15
C PRO A 102 -8.33 -7.59 -9.59
N ASP A 103 -7.27 -7.01 -10.17
CA ASP A 103 -6.09 -7.74 -10.63
C ASP A 103 -4.94 -7.77 -9.60
N ILE A 104 -5.25 -7.86 -8.30
CA ILE A 104 -4.22 -8.12 -7.28
C ILE A 104 -3.45 -9.40 -7.64
N THR A 105 -2.13 -9.27 -7.79
CA THR A 105 -1.23 -10.38 -8.16
C THR A 105 -0.69 -11.12 -6.94
N SER A 106 -0.61 -10.44 -5.79
CA SER A 106 -0.21 -11.06 -4.52
C SER A 106 -0.87 -10.37 -3.34
N SER A 107 -1.27 -11.16 -2.34
CA SER A 107 -1.79 -10.68 -1.06
C SER A 107 -1.24 -11.56 0.04
N VAL A 108 -0.39 -10.99 0.90
CA VAL A 108 0.17 -11.67 2.08
C VAL A 108 -0.38 -11.01 3.32
N HIS A 109 -1.27 -11.72 4.03
CA HIS A 109 -1.79 -11.31 5.32
C HIS A 109 -0.99 -11.98 6.44
N THR A 110 -0.64 -11.20 7.45
CA THR A 110 0.01 -11.68 8.67
C THR A 110 -0.81 -11.21 9.85
N ALA A 111 -1.42 -12.16 10.55
CA ALA A 111 -2.21 -11.89 11.74
C ALA A 111 -1.35 -11.30 12.87
N GLN A 112 -1.99 -10.54 13.76
CA GLN A 112 -1.35 -10.02 14.96
C GLN A 112 -0.82 -11.16 15.84
N THR A 113 0.33 -10.92 16.48
CA THR A 113 0.94 -11.80 17.48
C THR A 113 1.35 -11.00 18.72
N ASP A 114 1.88 -11.65 19.75
CA ASP A 114 2.40 -10.96 20.94
C ASP A 114 3.57 -10.00 20.66
N VAL A 115 4.24 -10.15 19.51
CA VAL A 115 5.47 -9.41 19.15
C VAL A 115 5.35 -8.57 17.88
N ALA A 116 4.23 -8.66 17.16
CA ALA A 116 4.04 -7.97 15.89
C ALA A 116 2.57 -7.61 15.66
N PHE A 117 2.37 -6.41 15.11
CA PHE A 117 1.08 -5.92 14.64
C PHE A 117 0.56 -6.70 13.44
N GLU A 118 -0.75 -6.66 13.22
CA GLU A 118 -1.35 -7.19 12.01
C GLU A 118 -0.85 -6.41 10.78
N SER A 119 -0.51 -7.13 9.71
CA SER A 119 -0.08 -6.50 8.47
C SER A 119 -0.66 -7.18 7.24
N LEU A 120 -0.83 -6.40 6.18
CA LEU A 120 -1.30 -6.86 4.88
C LEU A 120 -0.43 -6.26 3.80
N LYS A 121 0.27 -7.12 3.05
CA LYS A 121 1.05 -6.70 1.88
C LYS A 121 0.29 -7.06 0.62
N ILE A 122 0.05 -6.08 -0.24
CA ILE A 122 -0.63 -6.26 -1.52
C ILE A 122 0.28 -5.83 -2.66
N THR A 123 0.32 -6.64 -3.71
CA THR A 123 0.98 -6.32 -4.97
C THR A 123 -0.03 -6.35 -6.11
N PHE A 124 -0.02 -5.33 -6.97
CA PHE A 124 -0.95 -5.19 -8.09
C PHE A 124 -0.23 -4.56 -9.30
N PRO A 125 -0.66 -4.86 -10.53
CA PRO A 125 0.07 -4.47 -11.73
C PRO A 125 -0.13 -2.99 -12.10
N ASP A 126 0.88 -2.39 -12.74
CA ASP A 126 0.90 -0.95 -13.12
C ASP A 126 -0.27 -0.56 -14.04
N TYR A 127 -0.71 -1.46 -14.92
CA TYR A 127 -1.75 -1.16 -15.91
C TYR A 127 -3.11 -0.84 -15.29
N LEU A 128 -3.39 -1.33 -14.07
CA LEU A 128 -4.64 -1.03 -13.35
C LEU A 128 -4.78 0.47 -13.07
N ILE A 129 -3.67 1.16 -12.81
CA ILE A 129 -3.68 2.58 -12.44
C ILE A 129 -3.96 3.47 -13.66
N LEU A 130 -3.77 2.95 -14.87
CA LEU A 130 -3.98 3.69 -16.13
C LEU A 130 -5.43 3.62 -16.62
N GLN A 131 -6.25 2.65 -16.15
CA GLN A 131 -7.65 2.52 -16.57
C GLN A 131 -8.61 3.47 -15.86
N GLU A 132 -8.27 3.98 -14.67
CA GLU A 132 -9.10 4.92 -13.90
C GLU A 132 -8.99 6.39 -14.40
N GLN A 133 -8.32 6.64 -15.54
CA GLN A 133 -8.11 7.97 -16.12
C GLN A 133 -8.97 8.26 -17.36
N HIS A 134 -9.99 7.45 -17.64
CA HIS A 134 -10.86 7.60 -18.82
C HIS A 134 -12.33 7.74 -18.47
#